data_AF-A0A1I7TU40-F1
#
_entry.id   AF-A0A1I7TU40-F1
#
_cell.length_a   1.000
_cell.length_b   1.000
_cell.length_c   1.000
_cell.angle_alpha   90.00
_cell.angle_beta   90.00
_cell.angle_gamma   90.00
#
_symmetry.space_group_name_H-M   'P 1'
#
loop_
_entity.id
_entity.type
_entity.pdbx_description
1 polymer ?
#
loop_
_entity_poly.entity_id
_entity_poly.type
_entity_poly.pdbx_seq_one_letter_code
_entity_poly.pdbx_strand_id
1 'polypeptide(L)'
;MPWSVERITLFYGCTDRKPNKTSVFKNVHPDAYNDDFAIIHLKEDLKLSDTVQIACVAEDISANAPGTMLDYYGYGRNPPQGIPSKNVTWDTSALRHETTQVYHEYVLEDYYFSARDPKRKTIACPGDSGGGSVAKINGRITVVGVLCRADCNDPVEKEEDRREEHAAVGYYSDVICEQTGICKISSGFNLFLLFVWITLGYYF
;
A
#
# COMPACT_ATOMS: atom_id res chain seq x y z
N MET A 1 5.45 -19.81 15.15
CA MET A 1 5.69 -18.91 16.30
C MET A 1 4.95 -17.61 16.02
N PRO A 2 4.17 -17.05 16.95
CA PRO A 2 3.58 -15.74 16.76
C PRO A 2 4.68 -14.69 16.99
N TRP A 3 4.95 -13.88 15.96
CA TRP A 3 5.94 -12.80 16.02
C TRP A 3 5.42 -11.68 16.93
N SER A 4 6.27 -11.17 17.83
CA SER A 4 5.88 -10.08 18.73
C SER A 4 6.14 -8.72 18.08
N VAL A 5 5.11 -7.87 18.05
CA VAL A 5 5.20 -6.47 17.64
C VAL A 5 5.90 -5.65 18.72
N GLU A 6 6.85 -4.81 18.33
CA GLU A 6 7.47 -3.82 19.23
C GLU A 6 6.69 -2.51 19.22
N ARG A 7 6.39 -1.99 18.02
CA ARG A 7 5.71 -0.71 17.84
C ARG A 7 4.89 -0.70 16.55
N ILE A 8 3.73 -0.06 16.60
CA ILE A 8 2.95 0.30 15.41
C ILE A 8 2.97 1.82 15.32
N THR A 9 3.39 2.34 14.17
CA THR A 9 3.32 3.78 13.88
C THR A 9 2.22 4.01 12.87
N LEU A 10 1.17 4.72 13.28
CA LEU A 10 0.10 5.21 12.40
C LEU A 10 0.52 6.56 11.84
N PHE A 11 0.47 6.72 10.51
CA PHE A 11 0.86 7.98 9.87
C PHE A 11 -0.39 8.78 9.54
N TYR A 12 -0.46 10.01 10.05
CA TYR A 12 -1.54 10.96 9.79
C TYR A 12 -2.96 10.51 10.17
N GLY A 13 -3.14 9.31 10.75
CA GLY A 13 -4.44 8.74 11.13
C GLY A 13 -5.22 9.47 12.23
N CYS A 14 -4.68 10.53 12.83
CA CYS A 14 -5.38 11.41 13.77
C CYS A 14 -5.25 12.90 13.43
N THR A 15 -4.65 13.22 12.28
CA THR A 15 -4.60 14.60 11.81
C THR A 15 -5.81 14.82 10.92
N ASP A 16 -6.61 15.84 11.23
CA ASP A 16 -7.60 16.39 10.29
C ASP A 16 -6.83 16.92 9.09
N ARG A 17 -6.52 16.04 8.11
CA ARG A 17 -5.92 16.45 6.86
C ARG A 17 -6.94 17.39 6.23
N LYS A 18 -6.56 18.66 6.06
CA LYS A 18 -7.34 19.55 5.21
C LYS A 18 -7.09 19.05 3.79
N PRO A 19 -8.08 18.44 3.13
CA PRO A 19 -7.88 17.93 1.79
C PRO A 19 -7.36 19.07 0.92
N ASN A 20 -6.24 18.84 0.26
CA ASN A 20 -5.85 19.72 -0.83
C ASN A 20 -6.71 19.27 -2.00
N LYS A 21 -7.96 19.75 -2.04
CA LYS A 21 -9.04 19.32 -2.94
C LYS A 21 -8.62 19.50 -4.41
N THR A 22 -7.78 18.63 -4.92
CA THR A 22 -7.49 18.46 -6.35
C THR A 22 -8.65 17.75 -7.04
N SER A 23 -9.40 16.96 -6.26
CA SER A 23 -10.69 16.39 -6.67
C SER A 23 -11.67 17.48 -7.07
N VAL A 24 -12.23 17.36 -8.27
CA VAL A 24 -13.29 18.24 -8.80
C VAL A 24 -14.67 17.96 -8.19
N PHE A 25 -14.78 16.94 -7.32
CA PHE A 25 -16.05 16.61 -6.69
C PHE A 25 -16.37 17.55 -5.53
N LYS A 26 -17.58 18.11 -5.57
CA LYS A 26 -18.16 18.84 -4.45
C LYS A 26 -18.66 17.81 -3.42
N ASN A 27 -18.39 18.06 -2.14
CA ASN A 27 -18.91 17.29 -0.99
C ASN A 27 -18.38 15.85 -0.86
N VAL A 28 -17.09 15.62 -1.12
CA VAL A 28 -16.43 14.37 -0.75
C VAL A 28 -16.55 14.17 0.78
N HIS A 29 -16.92 12.96 1.19
CA HIS A 29 -17.11 12.61 2.59
C HIS A 29 -15.77 12.70 3.36
N PRO A 30 -15.73 13.26 4.58
CA PRO A 30 -14.51 13.39 5.38
C PRO A 30 -13.69 12.09 5.50
N ASP A 31 -14.38 10.95 5.63
CA ASP A 31 -13.76 9.62 5.75
C ASP A 31 -12.90 9.20 4.55
N ALA A 32 -13.07 9.83 3.39
CA ALA A 32 -12.20 9.61 2.22
C ALA A 32 -10.83 10.29 2.37
N TYR A 33 -10.62 11.11 3.41
CA TYR A 33 -9.42 11.91 3.67
C TYR A 33 -8.55 11.39 4.81
N ASN A 34 -8.84 10.20 5.33
CA ASN A 34 -8.02 9.58 6.35
C ASN A 34 -6.90 8.79 5.69
N ASP A 35 -5.66 9.14 6.02
CA ASP A 35 -4.47 8.39 5.61
C ASP A 35 -4.49 7.02 6.31
N ASP A 36 -4.81 5.96 5.57
CA ASP A 36 -4.84 4.58 6.06
C ASP A 36 -3.52 3.87 5.73
N PHE A 37 -2.46 4.31 6.42
CA PHE A 37 -1.10 3.79 6.26
C PHE A 37 -0.40 3.63 7.61
N ALA A 38 0.25 2.48 7.82
CA ALA A 38 0.95 2.16 9.05
C ALA A 38 2.24 1.37 8.78
N ILE A 39 3.23 1.55 9.65
CA ILE A 39 4.46 0.75 9.68
C ILE A 39 4.51 0.01 11.01
N ILE A 40 4.76 -1.30 10.93
CA ILE A 40 4.91 -2.17 12.09
C ILE A 40 6.39 -2.49 12.26
N HIS A 41 6.93 -2.12 13.42
CA HIS A 41 8.26 -2.52 13.85
C HIS A 41 8.16 -3.84 14.62
N LEU A 42 8.86 -4.85 14.13
CA LEU A 42 8.97 -6.13 14.80
C LEU A 42 10.01 -6.02 15.91
N LYS A 43 9.75 -6.70 17.03
CA LYS A 43 10.69 -6.76 18.17
C LYS A 43 12.01 -7.44 17.82
N GLU A 44 11.96 -8.35 16.86
CA GLU A 44 13.11 -9.12 16.39
C GLU A 44 13.07 -9.15 14.87
N ASP A 45 14.26 -9.09 14.26
CA ASP A 45 14.40 -9.17 12.81
C ASP A 45 13.91 -10.53 12.30
N LEU A 46 13.21 -10.50 11.15
CA LEU A 46 12.85 -11.73 10.45
C LEU A 46 14.11 -12.38 9.86
N LYS A 47 14.22 -13.69 10.06
CA LYS A 47 15.24 -14.49 9.38
C LYS A 47 14.81 -14.70 7.93
N LEU A 48 15.57 -14.11 7.01
CA LEU A 48 15.34 -14.28 5.58
C LEU A 48 15.59 -15.73 5.15
N SER A 49 14.80 -16.20 4.21
CA SER A 49 14.85 -17.55 3.65
C SER A 49 14.26 -17.55 2.24
N ASP A 50 14.22 -18.72 1.61
CA ASP A 50 13.58 -18.86 0.30
C ASP A 50 12.07 -18.52 0.32
N THR A 51 11.43 -18.61 1.48
CA THR A 51 10.00 -18.32 1.67
C THR A 51 9.73 -17.00 2.42
N VAL A 52 10.77 -16.34 2.94
CA VAL A 52 10.68 -15.05 3.64
C VAL A 52 11.68 -14.09 3.01
N GLN A 53 11.17 -13.20 2.16
CA GLN A 53 11.97 -12.24 1.42
C GLN A 53 11.39 -10.83 1.56
N ILE A 54 12.23 -9.83 1.37
CA ILE A 54 11.86 -8.41 1.43
C ILE A 54 11.45 -7.94 0.04
N ALA A 55 10.30 -7.29 -0.07
CA ALA A 55 9.88 -6.60 -1.28
C ALA A 55 10.49 -5.19 -1.36
N CYS A 56 10.64 -4.66 -2.57
CA CYS A 56 10.93 -3.24 -2.74
C CYS A 56 9.68 -2.39 -2.40
N VAL A 57 9.87 -1.10 -2.15
CA VAL A 57 8.77 -0.12 -2.00
C VAL A 57 8.83 0.86 -3.16
N ALA A 58 7.67 1.33 -3.63
CA ALA A 58 7.61 2.32 -4.68
C ALA A 58 8.31 3.62 -4.27
N GLU A 59 9.13 4.19 -5.17
CA GLU A 59 9.89 5.41 -4.89
C GLU A 59 9.03 6.67 -5.01
N ASP A 60 8.01 6.66 -5.86
CA ASP A 60 7.06 7.77 -6.04
C ASP A 60 5.75 7.27 -6.66
N ILE A 61 4.80 8.21 -6.82
CA ILE A 61 3.45 7.93 -7.30
C ILE A 61 3.37 7.56 -8.80
N SER A 62 4.47 7.64 -9.56
CA SER A 62 4.49 7.15 -10.94
C SER A 62 4.31 5.64 -11.01
N ALA A 63 4.65 4.92 -9.93
CA ALA A 63 4.44 3.48 -9.81
C ALA A 63 2.95 3.09 -9.88
N ASN A 64 2.03 3.98 -9.49
CA ASN A 64 0.59 3.80 -9.59
C ASN A 64 -0.03 4.68 -10.70
N ALA A 65 0.67 4.86 -11.82
CA ALA A 65 0.07 5.48 -13.00
C ALA A 65 -1.16 4.67 -13.51
N PRO A 66 -2.19 5.33 -14.07
CA PRO A 66 -3.31 4.64 -14.69
C PRO A 66 -2.87 3.62 -15.75
N GLY A 67 -3.52 2.46 -15.74
CA GLY A 67 -3.20 1.34 -16.60
C GLY A 67 -2.15 0.39 -16.03
N THR A 68 -1.43 0.76 -14.96
CA THR A 68 -0.51 -0.14 -14.27
C THR A 68 -1.24 -1.38 -13.78
N MET A 69 -0.72 -2.55 -14.12
CA MET A 69 -1.19 -3.83 -13.62
C MET A 69 -0.51 -4.15 -12.30
N LEU A 70 -1.30 -4.55 -11.31
CA LEU A 70 -0.87 -4.95 -9.98
C LEU A 70 -1.29 -6.39 -9.73
N ASP A 71 -0.46 -7.11 -8.99
CA ASP A 71 -0.82 -8.37 -8.38
C ASP A 71 -1.14 -8.13 -6.90
N TYR A 72 -2.24 -8.71 -6.43
CA TYR A 72 -2.66 -8.66 -5.03
C TYR A 72 -2.76 -10.08 -4.48
N TYR A 73 -2.32 -10.26 -3.24
CA TYR A 73 -2.38 -11.54 -2.54
C TYR A 73 -2.99 -11.34 -1.15
N GLY A 74 -3.99 -12.13 -0.81
CA GLY A 74 -4.75 -11.95 0.42
C GLY A 74 -5.50 -13.18 0.88
N TYR A 75 -5.90 -13.15 2.15
CA TYR A 75 -6.70 -14.19 2.81
C TYR A 75 -8.12 -13.69 3.14
N GLY A 76 -8.47 -12.47 2.76
CA GLY A 76 -9.79 -11.92 2.97
C GLY A 76 -10.87 -12.67 2.20
N ARG A 77 -12.11 -12.41 2.59
CA ARG A 77 -13.28 -13.06 2.00
C ARG A 77 -13.36 -12.78 0.50
N ASN A 78 -13.95 -13.71 -0.25
CA ASN A 78 -14.24 -13.50 -1.67
C ASN A 78 -15.68 -13.94 -1.97
N PRO A 79 -16.67 -13.06 -1.79
CA PRO A 79 -18.05 -13.41 -2.09
C PRO A 79 -18.24 -13.78 -3.56
N PRO A 80 -18.99 -14.86 -3.88
CA PRO A 80 -19.49 -15.07 -5.23
C PRO A 80 -20.34 -13.87 -5.70
N GLN A 81 -20.39 -13.67 -7.01
CA GLN A 81 -21.23 -12.67 -7.67
C GLN A 81 -22.66 -12.64 -7.10
N GLY A 82 -23.14 -11.44 -6.77
CA GLY A 82 -24.49 -11.22 -6.22
C GLY A 82 -24.70 -11.64 -4.76
N ILE A 83 -23.68 -12.18 -4.08
CA ILE A 83 -23.77 -12.55 -2.66
C ILE A 83 -23.04 -11.51 -1.81
N PRO A 84 -23.69 -10.87 -0.81
CA PRO A 84 -23.00 -9.96 0.10
C PRO A 84 -21.94 -10.69 0.93
N SER A 85 -20.76 -10.09 1.14
CA SER A 85 -19.67 -10.73 1.90
C SER A 85 -20.06 -11.21 3.31
N LYS A 86 -21.00 -10.52 3.96
CA LYS A 86 -21.54 -10.87 5.29
C LYS A 86 -22.26 -12.22 5.33
N ASN A 87 -22.69 -12.72 4.17
CA ASN A 87 -23.37 -14.00 4.02
C ASN A 87 -22.41 -15.11 3.56
N VAL A 88 -21.13 -14.80 3.35
CA VAL A 88 -20.09 -15.78 3.01
C VAL A 88 -19.58 -16.42 4.28
N THR A 89 -19.89 -17.70 4.45
CA THR A 89 -19.43 -18.54 5.59
C THR A 89 -18.18 -19.37 5.27
N TRP A 90 -17.60 -19.22 4.07
CA TRP A 90 -16.51 -20.06 3.58
C TRP A 90 -15.15 -19.64 4.15
N ASP A 91 -14.26 -20.62 4.17
CA ASP A 91 -12.96 -20.62 4.84
C ASP A 91 -12.03 -19.53 4.27
N THR A 92 -11.69 -18.53 5.08
CA THR A 92 -10.72 -17.46 4.78
C THR A 92 -9.27 -17.96 4.88
N SER A 93 -9.04 -19.28 4.86
CA SER A 93 -7.74 -19.90 5.09
C SER A 93 -6.87 -20.04 3.84
N ALA A 94 -7.46 -19.89 2.64
CA ALA A 94 -6.74 -20.05 1.38
C ALA A 94 -6.17 -18.71 0.88
N LEU A 95 -4.87 -18.71 0.55
CA LEU A 95 -4.23 -17.58 -0.10
C LEU A 95 -4.82 -17.40 -1.50
N ARG A 96 -5.35 -16.23 -1.79
CA ARG A 96 -5.81 -15.85 -3.13
C ARG A 96 -4.79 -14.97 -3.83
N HIS A 97 -4.85 -15.02 -5.14
CA HIS A 97 -4.14 -14.12 -6.04
C HIS A 97 -5.16 -13.44 -6.94
N GLU A 98 -5.03 -12.14 -7.09
CA GLU A 98 -5.80 -11.31 -7.99
C GLU A 98 -4.87 -10.45 -8.83
N THR A 99 -5.33 -10.09 -10.03
CA THR A 99 -4.67 -9.08 -10.86
C THR A 99 -5.62 -7.91 -11.03
N THR A 100 -5.20 -6.74 -10.55
CA THR A 100 -5.96 -5.49 -10.65
C THR A 100 -5.24 -4.50 -11.56
N GLN A 101 -5.98 -3.52 -12.06
CA GLN A 101 -5.44 -2.43 -12.86
C GLN A 101 -5.76 -1.11 -12.19
N VAL A 102 -4.73 -0.26 -12.05
CA VAL A 102 -4.91 1.10 -11.57
C VAL A 102 -5.72 1.89 -12.59
N TYR A 103 -6.73 2.61 -12.11
CA TYR A 103 -7.57 3.43 -12.95
C TYR A 103 -7.95 4.72 -12.23
N HIS A 104 -8.16 5.79 -13.00
CA HIS A 104 -8.70 7.04 -12.49
C HIS A 104 -10.00 7.33 -13.24
N GLU A 105 -11.14 7.19 -12.55
CA GLU A 105 -12.41 7.74 -13.05
C GLU A 105 -12.48 9.26 -12.84
N TYR A 106 -11.60 9.80 -12.00
CA TYR A 106 -11.55 11.20 -11.59
C TYR A 106 -10.19 11.55 -10.99
N VAL A 107 -9.97 12.84 -10.76
CA VAL A 107 -8.77 13.34 -10.05
C VAL A 107 -8.83 12.88 -8.60
N LEU A 108 -7.88 12.01 -8.23
CA LEU A 108 -7.64 11.57 -6.86
C LEU A 108 -6.58 12.48 -6.20
N GLU A 109 -6.55 12.48 -4.86
CA GLU A 109 -5.40 13.03 -4.15
C GLU A 109 -4.23 12.05 -4.20
N ASP A 110 -3.00 12.55 -4.15
CA ASP A 110 -1.79 11.76 -4.44
C ASP A 110 -1.51 10.64 -3.41
N TYR A 111 -2.15 10.68 -2.24
CA TYR A 111 -1.91 9.73 -1.14
C TYR A 111 -2.65 8.39 -1.30
N TYR A 112 -3.55 8.26 -2.28
CA TYR A 112 -4.25 7.02 -2.58
C TYR A 112 -4.56 6.88 -4.07
N PHE A 113 -4.85 5.66 -4.50
CA PHE A 113 -5.29 5.37 -5.86
C PHE A 113 -6.35 4.28 -5.88
N SER A 114 -7.11 4.22 -6.97
CA SER A 114 -8.09 3.15 -7.19
C SER A 114 -7.55 2.07 -8.12
N ALA A 115 -7.85 0.82 -7.80
CA ALA A 115 -7.60 -0.33 -8.65
C ALA A 115 -8.83 -1.24 -8.68
N ARG A 116 -8.94 -2.06 -9.73
CA ARG A 116 -9.97 -3.10 -9.85
C ARG A 116 -9.52 -4.22 -10.78
N ASP A 117 -10.09 -5.41 -10.64
CA ASP A 117 -9.94 -6.46 -11.64
C ASP A 117 -10.48 -5.97 -12.99
N PRO A 118 -9.67 -5.95 -14.06
CA PRO A 118 -10.13 -5.57 -15.41
C PRO A 118 -11.30 -6.42 -15.91
N LYS A 119 -11.44 -7.65 -15.41
CA LYS A 119 -12.52 -8.58 -15.74
C LYS A 119 -13.72 -8.48 -14.80
N ARG A 120 -13.62 -7.67 -13.73
CA ARG A 120 -14.67 -7.46 -12.71
C ARG A 120 -15.16 -8.75 -12.05
N LYS A 121 -14.25 -9.71 -11.82
CA LYS A 121 -14.56 -11.01 -11.22
C LYS A 121 -14.16 -11.11 -9.77
N THR A 122 -13.17 -10.32 -9.35
CA THR A 122 -12.64 -10.34 -8.00
C THR A 122 -12.71 -8.97 -7.37
N ILE A 123 -12.81 -8.97 -6.04
CA ILE A 123 -12.72 -7.77 -5.22
C ILE A 123 -12.15 -8.13 -3.85
N ALA A 124 -11.28 -7.28 -3.34
CA ALA A 124 -10.79 -7.35 -1.98
C ALA A 124 -11.90 -7.11 -0.95
N CYS A 125 -11.77 -7.69 0.24
CA CYS A 125 -12.88 -7.78 1.19
C CYS A 125 -12.40 -7.84 2.65
N PRO A 126 -13.28 -7.87 3.67
CA PRO A 126 -12.82 -7.98 5.06
C PRO A 126 -11.81 -9.12 5.27
N GLY A 127 -10.65 -8.76 5.83
CA GLY A 127 -9.48 -9.62 5.98
C GLY A 127 -8.31 -9.28 5.03
N ASP A 128 -8.56 -8.51 3.98
CA ASP A 128 -7.55 -8.09 2.99
C ASP A 128 -6.87 -6.75 3.34
N SER A 129 -7.43 -5.95 4.26
CA SER A 129 -6.91 -4.65 4.69
C SER A 129 -5.46 -4.72 5.16
N GLY A 130 -4.63 -3.78 4.72
CA GLY A 130 -3.19 -3.76 4.97
C GLY A 130 -2.37 -4.64 4.01
N GLY A 131 -3.02 -5.47 3.17
CA GLY A 131 -2.35 -6.27 2.16
C GLY A 131 -1.68 -5.39 1.08
N GLY A 132 -0.48 -5.79 0.65
CA GLY A 132 0.28 -5.07 -0.36
C GLY A 132 -0.12 -5.43 -1.79
N SER A 133 -0.49 -4.44 -2.59
CA SER A 133 -0.58 -4.57 -4.04
C SER A 133 0.80 -4.33 -4.65
N VAL A 134 1.26 -5.27 -5.45
CA VAL A 134 2.63 -5.30 -5.95
C VAL A 134 2.71 -5.25 -7.47
N ALA A 135 3.81 -4.73 -7.99
CA ALA A 135 4.17 -4.80 -9.40
C ALA A 135 5.62 -5.21 -9.56
N LYS A 136 5.97 -5.74 -10.74
CA LYS A 136 7.38 -6.01 -11.09
C LYS A 136 8.00 -4.75 -11.69
N ILE A 137 8.75 -4.00 -10.89
CA ILE A 137 9.44 -2.77 -11.29
C ILE A 137 10.94 -3.04 -11.26
N ASN A 138 11.65 -2.71 -12.35
CA ASN A 138 13.09 -2.96 -12.49
C ASN A 138 13.50 -4.42 -12.18
N GLY A 139 12.63 -5.36 -12.53
CA GLY A 139 12.85 -6.79 -12.31
C GLY A 139 12.55 -7.30 -10.89
N ARG A 140 12.15 -6.44 -9.94
CA ARG A 140 11.87 -6.80 -8.54
C ARG A 140 10.40 -6.59 -8.18
N ILE A 141 9.89 -7.43 -7.28
CA ILE A 141 8.56 -7.23 -6.69
C ILE A 141 8.60 -5.98 -5.82
N THR A 142 7.75 -5.02 -6.15
CA THR A 142 7.69 -3.71 -5.51
C THR A 142 6.27 -3.46 -5.02
N VAL A 143 6.12 -3.12 -3.74
CA VAL A 143 4.84 -2.71 -3.16
C VAL A 143 4.50 -1.32 -3.66
N VAL A 144 3.40 -1.22 -4.39
CA VAL A 144 2.90 0.00 -5.02
C VAL A 144 1.78 0.62 -4.19
N GLY A 145 0.93 -0.22 -3.60
CA GLY A 145 -0.16 0.22 -2.75
C GLY A 145 -0.37 -0.68 -1.54
N VAL A 146 -1.00 -0.14 -0.51
CA VAL A 146 -1.52 -0.89 0.63
C VAL A 146 -3.04 -0.80 0.55
N LEU A 147 -3.74 -1.94 0.54
CA LEU A 147 -5.20 -1.94 0.48
C LEU A 147 -5.80 -1.33 1.75
N CYS A 148 -6.64 -0.31 1.57
CA CYS A 148 -7.30 0.40 2.65
C CYS A 148 -8.80 0.07 2.68
N ARG A 149 -9.45 0.19 1.52
CA ARG A 149 -10.91 0.08 1.41
C ARG A 149 -11.33 -0.66 0.15
N ALA A 150 -12.44 -1.38 0.23
CA ALA A 150 -13.10 -1.98 -0.92
C ALA A 150 -14.61 -2.11 -0.68
N ASP A 151 -15.40 -2.02 -1.75
CA ASP A 151 -16.88 -2.00 -1.69
C ASP A 151 -17.53 -3.38 -1.79
N CYS A 152 -16.88 -4.44 -1.28
CA CYS A 152 -17.38 -5.81 -1.42
C CYS A 152 -18.62 -6.16 -0.58
N ASN A 153 -19.07 -5.23 0.29
CA ASN A 153 -20.19 -5.41 1.19
C ASN A 153 -21.52 -4.89 0.63
N ASP A 154 -21.50 -4.10 -0.44
CA ASP A 154 -22.69 -3.45 -0.94
C ASP A 154 -23.45 -4.35 -1.94
N PRO A 155 -24.65 -4.87 -1.59
CA PRO A 155 -25.49 -5.64 -2.51
C PRO A 155 -26.11 -4.79 -3.64
N VAL A 156 -26.09 -3.46 -3.51
CA VAL A 156 -26.82 -2.52 -4.35
C VAL A 156 -25.90 -1.89 -5.41
N GLU A 157 -24.60 -1.82 -5.14
CA GLU A 157 -23.64 -1.37 -6.15
C GLU A 157 -23.57 -2.39 -7.30
N LYS A 158 -23.69 -1.88 -8.53
CA LYS A 158 -23.40 -2.68 -9.70
C LYS A 158 -21.96 -3.13 -9.60
N GLU A 159 -21.67 -4.38 -9.97
CA GLU A 159 -20.29 -4.89 -9.99
C GLU A 159 -19.33 -4.02 -10.81
N GLU A 160 -19.88 -3.25 -11.74
CA GLU A 160 -19.13 -2.30 -12.58
C GLU A 160 -18.58 -1.10 -11.82
N ASP A 161 -19.23 -0.73 -10.71
CA ASP A 161 -18.97 0.46 -9.91
C ASP A 161 -18.10 0.18 -8.68
N ARG A 162 -17.87 -1.11 -8.37
CA ARG A 162 -17.07 -1.54 -7.22
C ARG A 162 -15.60 -1.14 -7.37
N ARG A 163 -15.02 -0.70 -6.26
CA ARG A 163 -13.67 -0.12 -6.23
C ARG A 163 -12.84 -0.74 -5.13
N GLU A 164 -11.54 -0.80 -5.38
CA GLU A 164 -10.54 -0.98 -4.34
C GLU A 164 -9.71 0.29 -4.27
N GLU A 165 -9.52 0.79 -3.06
CA GLU A 165 -8.70 1.97 -2.78
C GLU A 165 -7.47 1.53 -2.00
N HIS A 166 -6.32 2.02 -2.46
CA HIS A 166 -5.03 1.72 -1.89
C HIS A 166 -4.33 3.01 -1.47
N ALA A 167 -3.74 3.04 -0.28
CA ALA A 167 -2.74 4.05 0.07
C ALA A 167 -1.55 3.93 -0.87
N ALA A 168 -1.15 5.04 -1.49
CA ALA A 168 -0.08 5.08 -2.47
C ALA A 168 1.28 5.01 -1.77
N VAL A 169 1.97 3.86 -1.83
CA VAL A 169 3.27 3.67 -1.14
C VAL A 169 4.30 4.71 -1.56
N GLY A 170 4.32 5.05 -2.85
CA GLY A 170 5.23 6.07 -3.38
C GLY A 170 5.01 7.46 -2.79
N TYR A 171 3.78 7.81 -2.38
CA TYR A 171 3.49 9.06 -1.67
C TYR A 171 4.16 9.08 -0.29
N TYR A 172 4.12 7.96 0.44
CA TYR A 172 4.73 7.81 1.78
C TYR A 172 6.22 7.48 1.75
N SER A 173 6.88 7.56 0.59
CA SER A 173 8.28 7.16 0.43
C SER A 173 9.26 7.89 1.36
N ASP A 174 9.06 9.19 1.59
CA ASP A 174 9.91 9.97 2.51
C ASP A 174 9.67 9.55 3.97
N VAL A 175 8.41 9.27 4.34
CA VAL A 175 8.04 8.75 5.66
C VAL A 175 8.63 7.35 5.87
N ILE A 176 8.56 6.49 4.87
CA ILE A 176 9.19 5.16 4.90
C ILE A 176 10.70 5.30 5.10
N CYS A 177 11.36 6.19 4.35
CA CYS A 177 12.79 6.46 4.49
C CYS A 177 13.16 6.92 5.91
N GLU A 178 12.43 7.90 6.46
CA GLU A 178 12.67 8.41 7.81
C GLU A 178 12.51 7.33 8.88
N GLN A 179 11.49 6.48 8.75
CA GLN A 179 11.11 5.51 9.80
C GLN A 179 11.85 4.18 9.69
N THR A 180 12.33 3.81 8.50
CA THR A 180 12.90 2.48 8.23
C THR A 180 14.30 2.52 7.64
N GLY A 181 14.76 3.68 7.15
CA GLY A 181 16.00 3.81 6.38
C GLY A 181 15.89 3.31 4.93
N ILE A 182 14.72 2.83 4.48
CA ILE A 182 14.48 2.42 3.10
C ILE A 182 14.13 3.66 2.27
N CYS A 183 15.14 4.19 1.58
CA CYS A 183 15.03 5.45 0.85
C CYS A 183 15.05 5.24 -0.67
N LYS A 184 14.53 6.23 -1.41
CA LYS A 184 14.62 6.26 -2.88
C LYS A 184 16.08 6.13 -3.29
N ILE A 185 16.35 5.29 -4.28
CA ILE A 185 17.67 5.23 -4.88
C ILE A 185 17.77 6.49 -5.72
N SER A 186 18.35 7.55 -5.17
CA SER A 186 18.59 8.78 -5.93
C SER A 186 19.32 8.40 -7.23
N SER A 187 18.64 8.54 -8.35
CA SER A 187 19.21 8.45 -9.69
C SER A 187 20.11 9.67 -9.91
N GLY A 188 21.21 9.74 -9.15
CA GLY A 188 22.06 10.93 -9.09
C GLY A 188 23.13 11.01 -8.00
N PHE A 189 23.27 10.07 -7.06
CA PHE A 189 24.44 10.09 -6.14
C PHE A 189 25.69 9.46 -6.77
N ASN A 190 26.34 10.23 -7.64
CA ASN A 190 27.80 10.21 -7.73
C ASN A 190 28.34 11.12 -6.61
N LEU A 191 28.68 10.53 -5.47
CA LEU A 191 29.48 11.17 -4.42
C LEU A 191 30.15 10.02 -3.63
N PHE A 192 31.35 9.56 -3.95
CA PHE A 192 32.59 10.27 -3.67
C PHE A 192 32.43 11.42 -2.64
N LEU A 193 31.93 11.08 -1.45
CA LEU A 193 32.42 11.66 -0.20
C LEU A 193 33.39 10.65 0.41
N LEU A 194 34.52 10.38 -0.25
CA LEU A 194 35.80 10.89 0.23
C LEU A 194 35.78 12.38 0.61
N PHE A 195 35.55 12.67 1.89
CA PHE A 195 36.37 13.65 2.63
C PHE A 195 36.68 13.01 3.99
N VAL A 196 37.83 12.35 4.08
CA VAL A 196 39.05 12.84 4.77
C VAL A 196 38.99 12.64 6.28
N TRP A 197 39.88 11.75 6.73
CA TRP A 197 40.37 11.64 8.10
C TRP A 197 40.62 13.02 8.75
N ILE A 198 40.08 13.24 9.95
CA ILE A 198 40.82 14.00 10.97
C ILE A 198 40.79 13.16 12.26
N THR A 199 41.90 12.47 12.50
CA THR A 199 42.35 12.19 13.87
C THR A 199 42.66 13.52 14.54
N LEU A 200 41.98 13.84 15.64
CA LEU A 200 42.54 14.71 16.67
C LEU A 200 42.34 14.02 18.01
N GLY A 201 43.22 13.06 18.29
CA GLY A 201 43.84 13.08 19.60
C GLY A 201 44.78 14.27 19.62
N TYR A 202 44.66 15.14 20.62
CA TYR A 202 45.80 15.69 21.37
C TYR A 202 45.26 16.32 22.68
N TYR A 203 45.55 15.64 23.80
CA TYR A 203 45.81 16.11 25.17
C TYR A 203 44.79 17.00 25.91
N PHE A 204 44.23 16.45 26.99
CA PHE A 204 44.69 16.69 28.37
C PHE A 204 44.62 15.38 29.17
#